data_AF-A0A4P8LL40-F1
#
_entry.id   AF-A0A4P8LL40-F1
#
_cell.length_a   1.000
_cell.length_b   1.000
_cell.length_c   1.000
_cell.angle_alpha   90.00
_cell.angle_beta   90.00
_cell.angle_gamma   90.00
#
_symmetry.space_group_name_H-M   'P 1'
#
loop_
_entity.id
_entity.type
_entity.pdbx_description
1 polymer ?
#
loop_
_entity_poly.entity_id
_entity_poly.type
_entity_poly.pdbx_seq_one_letter_code
_entity_poly.pdbx_strand_id
1 'polypeptide(L)'
;MNMELKDFIKGTISDIAMAIKELNDEVSDTGLLVNPDNHEQDKAGNSSFIGDGRIIKDIEFNLSLSASDTTEAGGGLKINVLRAGISNETNNSTVSTIRFSIPVVFPGCCAPKRDYSG
;
A
#
# COMPACT_ATOMS: atom_id res chain seq x y z
N MET A 1 -16.10 -7.62 21.09
CA MET A 1 -15.35 -6.37 21.29
C MET A 1 -15.49 -5.61 19.99
N ASN A 2 -16.18 -4.46 19.98
CA ASN A 2 -16.34 -3.67 18.76
C ASN A 2 -15.00 -2.99 18.47
N MET A 3 -14.37 -3.27 17.33
CA MET A 3 -13.25 -2.45 16.86
C MET A 3 -13.78 -1.05 16.58
N GLU A 4 -13.22 -0.02 17.22
CA GLU A 4 -13.53 1.36 16.85
C GLU A 4 -12.90 1.69 15.50
N LEU A 5 -13.52 2.62 14.75
CA LEU A 5 -12.98 3.13 13.47
C LEU A 5 -11.51 3.57 13.62
N LYS A 6 -11.17 4.15 14.77
CA LYS A 6 -9.80 4.57 15.11
C LYS A 6 -8.83 3.39 15.14
N ASP A 7 -9.21 2.27 15.76
CA ASP A 7 -8.34 1.10 15.87
C ASP A 7 -8.14 0.44 14.51
N PHE A 8 -9.18 0.41 13.68
CA PHE A 8 -9.09 -0.07 12.30
C PHE A 8 -8.13 0.77 11.45
N ILE A 9 -8.24 2.10 11.49
CA ILE A 9 -7.35 3.01 10.76
C ILE A 9 -5.90 2.80 11.22
N LYS A 10 -5.66 2.72 12.54
CA LYS A 10 -4.33 2.47 13.10
C LYS A 10 -3.74 1.14 12.65
N GLY A 11 -4.53 0.06 12.70
CA GLY A 11 -4.10 -1.26 12.24
C GLY A 11 -3.71 -1.22 10.77
N THR A 12 -4.60 -0.72 9.91
CA THR A 12 -4.39 -0.65 8.46
C THR A 12 -3.13 0.15 8.09
N ILE A 13 -2.95 1.34 8.67
CA ILE A 13 -1.77 2.18 8.38
C ILE A 13 -0.49 1.51 8.91
N SER A 14 -0.55 0.84 10.07
CA SER A 14 0.61 0.14 10.63
C SER A 14 1.00 -1.05 9.75
N ASP A 15 0.05 -1.84 9.28
CA ASP A 15 0.28 -2.97 8.39
C ASP A 15 0.91 -2.50 7.07
N ILE A 16 0.42 -1.40 6.49
CA ILE A 16 1.02 -0.78 5.30
C ILE A 16 2.46 -0.35 5.58
N ALA A 17 2.72 0.33 6.70
CA ALA A 17 4.05 0.80 7.05
C ALA A 17 5.05 -0.36 7.27
N MET A 18 4.62 -1.43 7.95
CA MET A 18 5.43 -2.62 8.17
C MET A 18 5.72 -3.33 6.84
N ALA A 19 4.71 -3.52 5.98
CA ALA A 19 4.88 -4.13 4.67
C ALA A 19 5.83 -3.33 3.77
N ILE A 20 5.77 -1.99 3.80
CA ILE A 20 6.72 -1.12 3.08
C ILE A 20 8.14 -1.37 3.58
N LYS A 21 8.34 -1.43 4.90
CA LYS A 21 9.66 -1.65 5.51
C LYS A 21 10.20 -3.04 5.15
N GLU A 22 9.42 -4.08 5.41
CA GLU A 22 9.78 -5.48 5.13
C GLU A 22 10.14 -5.68 3.67
N LEU A 23 9.32 -5.16 2.75
CA LEU A 23 9.58 -5.28 1.32
C LEU A 23 10.89 -4.59 0.92
N ASN A 24 11.16 -3.38 1.40
CA ASN A 24 12.43 -2.70 1.11
C ASN A 24 13.65 -3.46 1.65
N ASP A 25 13.52 -4.11 2.80
CA ASP A 25 14.59 -4.93 3.38
C ASP A 25 14.83 -6.20 2.54
N GLU A 26 13.76 -6.91 2.15
CA GLU A 26 13.79 -8.14 1.34
C GLU A 26 14.39 -7.96 -0.05
N VAL A 27 14.14 -6.80 -0.67
CA VAL A 27 14.51 -6.53 -2.09
C VAL A 27 15.65 -5.51 -2.22
N SER A 28 16.42 -5.31 -1.15
CA SER A 28 17.45 -4.27 -1.04
C SER A 28 18.52 -4.30 -2.15
N ASP A 29 18.71 -5.45 -2.82
CA ASP A 29 19.67 -5.64 -3.92
C ASP A 29 19.05 -5.50 -5.32
N THR A 30 17.74 -5.35 -5.43
CA THR A 30 17.02 -5.24 -6.72
C THR A 30 16.97 -3.81 -7.26
N GLY A 31 17.21 -2.82 -6.39
CA GLY A 31 17.02 -1.41 -6.68
C GLY A 31 15.56 -0.93 -6.56
N LEU A 32 14.58 -1.78 -6.25
CA LEU A 32 13.22 -1.35 -5.93
C LEU A 32 13.22 -0.48 -4.66
N LEU A 33 12.53 0.66 -4.70
CA LEU A 33 12.29 1.51 -3.53
C LEU A 33 10.80 1.71 -3.35
N VAL A 34 10.31 1.43 -2.15
CA VAL A 34 8.92 1.68 -1.78
C VAL A 34 8.89 2.82 -0.77
N ASN A 35 8.09 3.85 -1.06
CA ASN A 35 8.00 5.10 -0.30
C ASN A 35 9.36 5.78 -0.03
N PRO A 36 10.10 6.23 -1.07
CA PRO A 36 11.42 6.83 -0.90
C PRO A 36 11.38 8.20 -0.20
N ASP A 37 12.30 8.42 0.77
CA ASP A 37 12.35 9.63 1.60
C ASP A 37 12.86 10.89 0.88
N ASN A 38 13.66 10.73 -0.17
CA ASN A 38 14.32 11.85 -0.88
C ASN A 38 13.92 11.88 -2.35
N HIS A 39 13.17 12.91 -2.75
CA HIS A 39 12.78 13.12 -4.14
C HIS A 39 12.84 14.59 -4.55
N GLU A 40 13.14 14.80 -5.82
CA GLU A 40 13.07 16.08 -6.50
C GLU A 40 11.88 16.07 -7.47
N GLN A 41 11.42 17.26 -7.84
CA GLN A 41 10.37 17.42 -8.84
C GLN A 41 10.97 18.07 -10.09
N ASP A 42 10.48 17.68 -11.27
CA ASP A 42 10.89 18.35 -12.51
C ASP A 42 10.44 19.83 -12.50
N LYS A 43 11.04 20.63 -13.38
CA LYS A 43 10.73 22.08 -13.46
C LYS A 43 9.27 22.37 -13.79
N ALA A 44 8.56 21.41 -14.39
CA ALA A 44 7.19 21.57 -14.81
C ALA A 44 6.18 21.10 -13.75
N GLY A 45 6.63 20.45 -12.67
CA GLY A 45 5.80 19.87 -11.63
C GLY A 45 5.14 18.54 -12.01
N ASN A 46 5.51 17.93 -13.15
CA ASN A 46 4.79 16.79 -13.72
C ASN A 46 5.31 15.43 -13.24
N SER A 47 6.52 15.37 -12.70
CA SER A 47 7.13 14.11 -12.28
C SER A 47 8.08 14.33 -11.12
N SER A 48 8.04 13.38 -10.18
CA SER A 48 9.03 13.28 -9.11
C SER A 48 10.06 12.21 -9.45
N PHE A 49 11.30 12.42 -9.06
CA PHE A 49 12.40 11.48 -9.28
C PHE A 49 13.34 11.49 -8.07
N ILE A 50 14.10 10.41 -7.91
CA ILE A 50 15.12 10.32 -6.87
C ILE A 50 16.49 10.74 -7.42
N GLY A 51 17.48 10.96 -6.56
CA GLY A 51 18.79 11.51 -6.96
C GLY A 51 19.57 10.72 -8.02
N ASP A 52 19.21 9.45 -8.28
CA ASP A 52 19.78 8.65 -9.39
C ASP A 52 19.04 8.81 -10.73
N GLY A 53 18.05 9.70 -10.80
CA GLY A 53 17.29 10.04 -12.00
C GLY A 53 16.07 9.16 -12.27
N ARG A 54 15.81 8.13 -11.46
CA ARG A 54 14.64 7.27 -11.65
C ARG A 54 13.35 7.94 -11.19
N ILE A 55 12.29 7.74 -11.98
CA ILE A 55 10.98 8.35 -11.78
C ILE A 55 10.21 7.61 -10.69
N ILE A 56 9.57 8.37 -9.80
CA ILE A 56 8.62 7.89 -8.80
C ILE A 56 7.26 7.69 -9.47
N LYS A 57 6.67 6.53 -9.22
CA LYS A 57 5.34 6.15 -9.70
C LYS A 57 4.43 5.90 -8.51
N ASP A 58 3.30 6.59 -8.48
CA ASP A 58 2.27 6.34 -7.49
C ASP A 58 1.46 5.11 -7.89
N ILE A 59 1.53 4.06 -7.07
CA ILE A 59 0.66 2.89 -7.21
C ILE A 59 -0.63 3.19 -6.44
N GLU A 60 -1.74 3.31 -7.16
CA GLU A 60 -3.05 3.56 -6.56
C GLU A 60 -3.68 2.28 -6.03
N PHE A 61 -4.12 2.34 -4.77
CA PHE A 61 -4.87 1.30 -4.11
C PHE A 61 -6.29 1.78 -3.81
N ASN A 62 -7.26 0.95 -4.12
CA ASN A 62 -8.68 1.17 -3.83
C ASN A 62 -9.22 -0.07 -3.11
N LEU A 63 -9.36 0.02 -1.79
CA LEU A 63 -9.78 -1.09 -0.94
C LEU A 63 -11.24 -0.87 -0.54
N SER A 64 -12.10 -1.80 -0.93
CA SER A 64 -13.47 -1.88 -0.44
C SER A 64 -13.53 -2.78 0.79
N LEU A 65 -13.87 -2.20 1.93
CA LEU A 65 -14.15 -2.94 3.15
C LEU A 65 -15.62 -3.36 3.13
N SER A 66 -15.86 -4.66 3.03
CA SER A 66 -17.18 -5.23 3.26
C SER A 66 -17.18 -5.86 4.66
N ALA A 67 -17.95 -5.27 5.58
CA ALA A 67 -18.32 -5.95 6.81
C ALA A 67 -19.44 -6.96 6.47
N SER A 68 -19.14 -8.24 6.58
CA SER A 68 -20.15 -9.29 6.50
C SER A 68 -20.50 -9.73 7.91
N ASP A 69 -21.76 -9.56 8.31
CA ASP A 69 -22.30 -10.12 9.55
C ASP A 69 -22.47 -11.64 9.37
N THR A 70 -21.38 -12.40 9.34
CA THR A 70 -21.49 -13.86 9.48
C THR A 70 -21.53 -14.16 10.97
N THR A 71 -22.75 -14.26 11.49
CA THR A 71 -23.08 -14.76 12.82
C THR A 71 -22.82 -16.26 12.92
N GLU A 72 -21.56 -16.67 12.86
CA GLU A 72 -21.15 -18.00 13.31
C GLU A 72 -20.16 -17.86 14.47
N ALA A 73 -20.53 -18.48 15.59
CA ALA A 73 -19.88 -18.39 16.88
C ALA A 73 -18.41 -18.84 16.80
N GLY A 74 -17.50 -17.87 16.77
CA GLY A 74 -16.06 -18.13 16.78
C GLY A 74 -15.28 -16.90 16.35
N GLY A 75 -14.91 -16.06 17.32
CA GLY A 75 -14.40 -14.70 17.12
C GLY A 75 -13.27 -14.56 16.10
N GLY A 76 -13.54 -13.73 15.09
CA GLY A 76 -12.55 -13.19 14.17
C GLY A 76 -13.27 -12.48 13.04
N LEU A 77 -13.12 -11.16 12.94
CA LEU A 77 -13.49 -10.41 11.72
C LEU A 77 -12.66 -11.00 10.57
N LYS A 78 -13.28 -11.77 9.68
CA LYS A 78 -12.65 -12.26 8.45
C LYS A 78 -12.66 -11.11 7.45
N ILE A 79 -11.51 -10.45 7.28
CA ILE A 79 -11.32 -9.43 6.25
C ILE A 79 -11.21 -10.16 4.91
N ASN A 80 -12.32 -10.25 4.18
CA ASN A 80 -12.31 -10.71 2.80
C ASN A 80 -11.85 -9.54 1.93
N VAL A 81 -10.58 -9.57 1.51
CA VAL A 81 -10.11 -8.69 0.43
C VAL A 81 -10.77 -9.17 -0.86
N LEU A 82 -11.88 -8.54 -1.25
CA LEU A 82 -12.53 -8.78 -2.52
C LEU A 82 -11.58 -8.30 -3.63
N ARG A 83 -10.91 -9.24 -4.31
CA ARG A 83 -10.24 -8.96 -5.57
C ARG A 83 -11.30 -8.44 -6.54
N ALA A 84 -11.16 -7.19 -6.98
CA ALA A 84 -12.05 -6.55 -7.93
C ALA A 84 -12.12 -7.38 -9.22
N GLY A 85 -13.28 -7.99 -9.45
CA GLY A 85 -13.57 -8.79 -10.63
C GLY A 85 -14.57 -9.90 -10.32
N ILE A 86 -15.85 -9.55 -10.19
CA ILE A 86 -17.07 -10.33 -10.49
C ILE A 86 -18.27 -9.63 -9.80
N SER A 87 -19.36 -9.53 -10.57
CA SER A 87 -20.57 -8.73 -10.35
C SER A 87 -21.61 -9.34 -9.39
N ASN A 88 -22.40 -8.43 -8.78
CA ASN A 88 -23.77 -8.55 -8.27
C ASN A 88 -24.10 -9.58 -7.19
N GLU A 89 -24.18 -9.11 -5.93
CA GLU A 89 -25.28 -9.44 -5.01
C GLU A 89 -25.53 -8.20 -4.13
N THR A 90 -26.75 -7.65 -4.19
CA THR A 90 -27.23 -6.53 -3.36
C THR A 90 -27.42 -7.01 -1.92
N ASN A 91 -26.34 -7.02 -1.15
CA ASN A 91 -26.43 -6.99 0.30
C ASN A 91 -26.13 -5.56 0.75
N ASN A 92 -26.95 -5.05 1.68
CA ASN A 92 -26.91 -3.69 2.21
C ASN A 92 -25.68 -3.48 3.14
N SER A 93 -24.51 -3.97 2.71
CA SER A 93 -23.25 -3.81 3.40
C SER A 93 -22.83 -2.35 3.30
N THR A 94 -22.51 -1.74 4.44
CA THR A 94 -21.83 -0.44 4.43
C THR A 94 -20.44 -0.67 3.86
N VAL A 95 -20.28 -0.47 2.54
CA VAL A 95 -18.98 -0.52 1.88
C VAL A 95 -18.23 0.75 2.27
N SER A 96 -17.29 0.62 3.19
CA SER A 96 -16.32 1.70 3.45
C SER A 96 -15.15 1.53 2.51
N THR A 97 -14.81 2.57 1.75
CA THR A 97 -13.71 2.51 0.79
C THR A 97 -12.53 3.33 1.30
N ILE A 98 -11.33 2.74 1.29
CA ILE A 98 -10.07 3.45 1.52
C ILE A 98 -9.33 3.54 0.17
N ARG A 99 -9.01 4.78 -0.24
CA ARG A 99 -8.12 5.05 -1.38
C ARG A 99 -6.84 5.69 -0.88
N PHE A 100 -5.71 5.14 -1.29
CA PHE A 100 -4.39 5.72 -1.05
C PHE A 100 -3.47 5.39 -2.22
N SER A 101 -2.34 6.08 -2.30
CA SER A 101 -1.25 5.72 -3.20
C SER A 101 0.02 5.46 -2.41
N ILE A 102 0.86 4.57 -2.92
CA ILE A 102 2.23 4.37 -2.42
C ILE A 102 3.19 4.78 -3.54
N PRO A 103 4.09 5.74 -3.30
CA PRO A 103 5.12 6.11 -4.26
C PRO A 103 6.16 5.00 -4.35
N VAL A 104 6.48 4.57 -5.57
CA VAL A 104 7.40 3.46 -5.85
C VAL A 104 8.39 3.85 -6.94
N VAL A 105 9.66 3.47 -6.76
CA VAL A 105 10.68 3.53 -7.81
C VAL A 105 11.02 2.11 -8.22
N PHE A 106 10.67 1.75 -9.46
CA PHE A 106 10.96 0.41 -9.98
C PHE A 106 12.45 0.23 -10.31
N PRO A 107 12.94 -1.03 -10.29
CA PRO A 107 14.26 -1.37 -10.80
C PRO A 107 14.46 -0.95 -12.26
N GLY A 108 15.59 -0.31 -12.55
CA GLY A 108 16.10 -0.16 -13.91
C GLY A 108 16.93 -1.37 -14.35
N CYS A 109 17.20 -1.51 -15.65
CA CYS A 109 18.01 -2.62 -16.19
C CYS A 109 19.42 -2.73 -15.61
N CYS A 110 19.96 -1.64 -15.06
CA CYS A 110 21.29 -1.55 -14.45
C CYS A 110 21.23 -0.94 -13.04
N ALA A 111 20.13 -1.15 -12.29
CA ALA A 111 19.95 -0.48 -11.00
C ALA A 111 21.12 -0.75 -10.04
N PRO A 112 21.74 0.29 -9.45
CA PRO A 112 22.83 0.11 -8.52
C PRO A 112 22.34 -0.61 -7.26
N LYS A 113 23.15 -1.55 -6.73
CA LYS A 113 22.94 -2.10 -5.39
C LYS A 113 23.10 -0.97 -4.38
N ARG A 114 22.17 -0.81 -3.44
CA ARG A 114 22.32 0.18 -2.37
C ARG A 114 23.46 -0.23 -1.46
N ASP A 115 24.45 0.64 -1.31
CA ASP A 115 25.40 0.58 -0.21
C ASP A 115 24.91 1.55 0.88
N TYR A 116 24.48 1.00 2.02
CA TYR A 116 24.00 1.77 3.17
C TYR A 116 25.13 2.18 4.12
N SER A 117 26.42 2.05 3.73
CA SER A 117 27.57 2.41 4.57
C SER A 117 27.85 3.93 4.64
N GLY A 118 26.81 4.70 4.95
CA GLY A 118 26.90 6.11 5.35
C GLY A 118 26.79 6.30 6.85
#